data_AF-A0A1F2YCS3-F1
#
_entry.id   AF-A0A1F2YCS3-F1
#
_cell.length_a   1.000
_cell.length_b   1.000
_cell.length_c   1.000
_cell.angle_alpha   90.00
_cell.angle_beta   90.00
_cell.angle_gamma   90.00
#
_symmetry.space_group_name_H-M   'P 1'
#
loop_
_entity.id
_entity.type
_entity.pdbx_description
1 polymer ?
#
loop_
_entity_poly.entity_id
_entity_poly.type
_entity_poly.pdbx_seq_one_letter_code
_entity_poly.pdbx_strand_id
1 'polypeptide(L)'
;MTDARVAYVDAEPNGLAAMVGGLIEANLLRHPRRLQLLRPAVIDLVALDADVAVSLSFDRQQVRVANGIANGRADVRVTTDSLSLVELAGAPLRLGLPDVLHPEGRLVARKVLAREIRIEGLLRHPLKLSRVTRLLSVV
;
A
#
# COMPACT_ATOMS: atom_id res chain seq x y z
N MET A 1 -16.22 -18.75 10.46
CA MET A 1 -15.42 -18.61 9.22
C MET A 1 -15.61 -17.17 8.76
N THR A 2 -14.78 -16.24 9.19
CA THR A 2 -15.09 -14.81 9.08
C THR A 2 -14.11 -14.10 8.14
N ASP A 3 -14.68 -13.50 7.11
CA ASP A 3 -14.21 -12.34 6.35
C ASP A 3 -12.74 -12.31 5.89
N ALA A 4 -12.43 -12.97 4.78
CA ALA A 4 -11.35 -12.47 3.93
C ALA A 4 -11.78 -11.09 3.38
N ARG A 5 -11.34 -10.02 4.03
CA ARG A 5 -11.62 -8.63 3.61
C ARG A 5 -10.67 -8.13 2.55
N VAL A 6 -9.80 -9.00 2.06
CA VAL A 6 -8.98 -8.78 0.87
C VAL A 6 -9.58 -9.65 -0.23
N ALA A 7 -9.97 -9.01 -1.32
CA ALA A 7 -10.57 -9.67 -2.47
C ALA A 7 -9.66 -9.48 -3.69
N TYR A 8 -9.10 -10.57 -4.20
CA TYR A 8 -8.38 -10.57 -5.47
C TYR A 8 -9.39 -10.50 -6.62
N VAL A 9 -9.23 -9.52 -7.50
CA VAL A 9 -10.14 -9.29 -8.63
C VAL A 9 -9.81 -10.25 -9.78
N ASP A 10 -8.52 -10.51 -9.99
CA ASP A 10 -8.02 -11.38 -11.04
C ASP A 10 -7.95 -12.83 -10.56
N ALA A 11 -8.28 -13.77 -11.46
CA ALA A 11 -8.18 -15.21 -11.19
C ALA A 11 -6.74 -15.65 -10.91
N GLU A 12 -5.77 -15.00 -11.57
CA GLU A 12 -4.33 -15.19 -11.38
C GLU A 12 -3.70 -13.85 -10.96
N PRO A 13 -3.57 -13.58 -9.65
CA PRO A 13 -2.88 -12.38 -9.17
C PRO A 13 -1.39 -12.47 -9.51
N ASN A 14 -0.80 -11.37 -9.96
CA ASN A 14 0.64 -11.29 -10.17
C ASN A 14 1.40 -11.34 -8.83
N GLY A 15 2.72 -11.54 -8.88
CA GLY A 15 3.55 -11.70 -7.67
C GLY A 15 3.44 -10.52 -6.70
N LEU A 16 3.32 -9.29 -7.22
CA LEU A 16 3.15 -8.08 -6.42
C LEU A 16 1.77 -8.02 -5.76
N ALA A 17 0.71 -8.38 -6.48
CA ALA A 17 -0.65 -8.47 -5.97
C ALA A 17 -0.76 -9.51 -4.85
N ALA A 18 -0.22 -10.71 -5.06
CA ALA A 18 -0.20 -11.77 -4.04
C ALA A 18 0.55 -11.34 -2.78
N MET A 19 1.73 -10.73 -2.94
CA MET A 19 2.53 -10.25 -1.81
C MET A 19 1.79 -9.17 -1.01
N VAL A 20 1.31 -8.12 -1.68
CA VAL A 20 0.68 -6.97 -1.00
C VAL A 20 -0.65 -7.37 -0.38
N GLY A 21 -1.46 -8.17 -1.08
CA GLY A 21 -2.70 -8.71 -0.54
C GLY A 21 -2.47 -9.53 0.73
N GLY A 22 -1.49 -10.44 0.71
CA GLY A 22 -1.12 -11.24 1.88
C GLY A 22 -0.64 -10.41 3.07
N LEU A 23 0.15 -9.35 2.84
CA LEU A 23 0.58 -8.42 3.90
C LEU A 23 -0.60 -7.68 4.52
N ILE A 24 -1.56 -7.22 3.71
CA ILE A 24 -2.77 -6.55 4.18
C ILE A 24 -3.63 -7.51 5.01
N GLU A 25 -3.84 -8.74 4.52
CA GLU A 25 -4.56 -9.78 5.26
C GLU A 25 -3.91 -10.03 6.64
N ALA A 26 -2.59 -10.26 6.66
CA ALA A 26 -1.86 -10.49 7.90
C ALA A 26 -1.97 -9.30 8.88
N ASN A 27 -1.89 -8.07 8.38
CA ASN A 27 -2.01 -6.87 9.21
C ASN A 27 -3.43 -6.67 9.77
N LEU A 28 -4.46 -6.93 8.98
CA LEU A 28 -5.86 -6.84 9.43
C LEU A 28 -6.19 -7.92 10.47
N LEU A 29 -5.63 -9.13 10.29
CA LEU A 29 -5.75 -10.22 11.26
C LEU A 29 -5.08 -9.87 12.60
N ARG A 30 -3.86 -9.31 12.55
CA ARG A 30 -3.11 -8.90 13.76
C ARG A 30 -3.75 -7.72 14.50
N HIS A 31 -4.39 -6.79 13.77
CA HIS A 31 -4.98 -5.58 14.35
C HIS A 31 -6.42 -5.31 13.85
N PRO A 32 -7.42 -6.08 14.32
CA PRO A 32 -8.80 -5.96 13.82
C PRO A 32 -9.43 -4.57 13.99
N ARG A 33 -8.97 -3.78 14.97
CA ARG A 33 -9.43 -2.39 15.18
C ARG A 33 -9.14 -1.47 13.98
N ARG A 34 -8.15 -1.81 13.14
CA ARG A 34 -7.80 -1.03 11.93
C ARG A 34 -8.88 -1.08 10.85
N LEU A 35 -9.83 -2.01 10.93
CA LEU A 35 -11.00 -2.05 10.05
C LEU A 35 -11.80 -0.73 10.08
N GLN A 36 -11.78 0.00 11.19
CA GLN A 36 -12.46 1.30 11.29
C GLN A 36 -11.81 2.38 10.41
N LEU A 37 -10.56 2.16 9.98
CA LEU A 37 -9.80 3.06 9.11
C LEU A 37 -10.10 2.82 7.62
N LEU A 38 -10.78 1.72 7.28
CA LEU A 38 -11.21 1.44 5.91
C LEU A 38 -12.14 2.54 5.40
N ARG A 39 -11.69 3.24 4.37
CA ARG A 39 -12.37 4.36 3.72
C ARG A 39 -12.02 4.33 2.23
N PRO A 40 -12.89 4.86 1.37
CA PRO A 40 -12.66 4.93 -0.07
C PRO A 40 -11.29 5.55 -0.40
N ALA A 41 -10.45 4.77 -1.05
CA ALA A 41 -9.15 5.19 -1.58
C ALA A 41 -8.72 4.23 -2.70
N VAL A 42 -7.97 4.75 -3.68
CA VAL A 42 -7.35 3.94 -4.73
C VAL A 42 -5.85 4.20 -4.76
N ILE A 43 -5.04 3.15 -4.69
CA ILE A 43 -3.58 3.23 -4.74
C ILE A 43 -3.04 2.35 -5.85
N ASP A 44 -2.19 2.91 -6.70
CA ASP A 44 -1.37 2.16 -7.64
C ASP A 44 0.02 1.92 -7.03
N LEU A 45 0.52 0.68 -7.09
CA LEU A 45 1.91 0.34 -6.83
C LEU A 45 2.53 -0.21 -8.11
N VAL A 46 3.67 0.33 -8.51
CA VAL A 46 4.36 -0.01 -9.76
C VAL A 46 5.80 -0.42 -9.44
N ALA A 47 6.13 -1.66 -9.79
CA ALA A 47 7.48 -2.23 -9.70
C ALA A 47 8.19 -2.07 -11.06
N LEU A 48 9.18 -1.18 -11.13
CA LEU A 48 9.87 -0.83 -12.37
C LEU A 48 10.77 -1.94 -12.92
N ASP A 49 11.37 -2.72 -12.04
CA ASP A 49 12.33 -3.79 -12.36
C ASP A 49 11.64 -5.04 -12.93
N ALA A 50 10.42 -5.32 -12.48
CA ALA A 50 9.63 -6.46 -12.92
C ALA A 50 8.54 -6.10 -13.95
N ASP A 51 8.40 -4.80 -14.29
CA ASP A 51 7.34 -4.27 -15.16
C ASP A 51 5.92 -4.75 -14.76
N VAL A 52 5.68 -4.81 -13.44
CA VAL A 52 4.38 -5.21 -12.87
C VAL A 52 3.78 -4.09 -12.07
N ALA A 53 2.45 -4.05 -12.04
CA ALA A 53 1.69 -3.13 -11.24
C ALA A 53 0.55 -3.83 -10.52
N VAL A 54 0.13 -3.23 -9.40
CA VAL A 54 -1.08 -3.62 -8.67
C VAL A 54 -1.86 -2.36 -8.29
N SER A 55 -3.18 -2.45 -8.40
CA SER A 55 -4.12 -1.45 -7.95
C SER A 55 -4.84 -1.97 -6.70
N LEU A 56 -4.81 -1.18 -5.65
CA LEU A 56 -5.52 -1.42 -4.39
C LEU A 56 -6.71 -0.47 -4.31
N SER A 57 -7.93 -1.01 -4.26
CA SER A 57 -9.14 -0.24 -4.04
C SER A 57 -9.72 -0.54 -2.66
N PHE A 58 -9.70 0.44 -1.78
CA PHE A 58 -10.25 0.36 -0.44
C PHE A 58 -11.70 0.85 -0.48
N ASP A 59 -12.60 0.14 0.20
CA ASP A 59 -13.93 0.65 0.54
C ASP A 59 -14.12 0.59 2.08
N ARG A 60 -15.35 0.67 2.60
CA ARG A 60 -15.60 0.64 4.05
C ARG A 60 -15.60 -0.78 4.64
N GLN A 61 -15.61 -1.81 3.79
CA GLN A 61 -15.77 -3.21 4.17
C GLN A 61 -14.54 -4.05 3.81
N GLN A 62 -13.87 -3.74 2.69
CA GLN A 62 -12.81 -4.57 2.13
C GLN A 62 -11.74 -3.76 1.38
N VAL A 63 -10.68 -4.47 0.99
CA VAL A 63 -9.62 -4.06 0.08
C VAL A 63 -9.69 -4.97 -1.13
N ARG A 64 -9.83 -4.39 -2.32
CA ARG A 64 -9.76 -5.13 -3.59
C ARG A 64 -8.35 -4.99 -4.16
N VAL A 65 -7.77 -6.11 -4.57
CA VAL A 65 -6.42 -6.18 -5.15
C VAL A 65 -6.58 -6.61 -6.60
N ALA A 66 -6.13 -5.77 -7.53
CA ALA A 66 -6.22 -6.03 -8.96
C ALA A 66 -4.85 -5.85 -9.63
N ASN A 67 -4.56 -6.66 -10.63
CA ASN A 67 -3.38 -6.52 -11.48
C ASN A 67 -3.46 -5.20 -12.27
N GLY A 68 -2.31 -4.58 -12.52
CA GLY A 68 -2.20 -3.35 -13.30
C GLY A 68 -2.48 -2.08 -12.48
N ILE A 69 -2.79 -1.00 -13.19
CA ILE A 69 -3.09 0.32 -12.60
C ILE A 69 -4.57 0.68 -12.78
N ALA A 70 -5.10 1.53 -11.91
CA ALA A 70 -6.50 1.94 -11.94
C ALA A 70 -6.87 2.94 -13.07
N ASN A 71 -6.16 2.91 -14.21
CA ASN A 71 -6.39 3.76 -15.40
C ASN A 71 -6.57 5.26 -15.05
N GLY A 72 -5.69 5.81 -14.21
CA GLY A 72 -5.68 7.23 -13.84
C GLY A 72 -6.63 7.62 -12.69
N ARG A 73 -7.31 6.66 -12.07
CA ARG A 73 -8.20 6.90 -10.93
C ARG A 73 -7.51 6.80 -9.56
N ALA A 74 -6.21 6.52 -9.54
CA ALA A 74 -5.46 6.39 -8.30
C ALA A 74 -5.35 7.73 -7.58
N ASP A 75 -5.70 7.73 -6.29
CA ASP A 75 -5.48 8.87 -5.40
C ASP A 75 -3.98 9.04 -5.12
N VAL A 76 -3.25 7.92 -5.10
CA VAL A 76 -1.81 7.85 -4.84
C VAL A 76 -1.21 6.83 -5.77
N ARG A 77 -0.06 7.16 -6.36
CA ARG A 77 0.75 6.20 -7.11
C ARG A 77 2.14 6.13 -6.52
N VAL A 78 2.60 4.91 -6.24
CA VAL A 78 3.97 4.64 -5.80
C VAL A 78 4.68 3.90 -6.91
N THR A 79 5.83 4.42 -7.34
CA THR A 79 6.65 3.84 -8.39
C THR A 79 8.07 3.67 -7.87
N THR A 80 8.56 2.44 -7.84
CA THR A 80 9.91 2.07 -7.35
C THR A 80 10.28 0.65 -7.81
N ASP A 81 11.45 0.13 -7.47
CA ASP A 81 11.78 -1.29 -7.64
C ASP A 81 11.03 -2.21 -6.65
N SER A 82 10.96 -3.50 -6.96
CA SER A 82 10.23 -4.50 -6.17
C SER A 82 10.74 -4.61 -4.72
N LEU A 83 12.05 -4.52 -4.50
CA LEU A 83 12.64 -4.61 -3.16
C LEU A 83 12.22 -3.43 -2.29
N SER A 84 12.29 -2.22 -2.84
CA SER A 84 11.85 -0.99 -2.18
C SER A 84 10.34 -0.96 -1.93
N LEU A 85 9.52 -1.60 -2.78
CA LEU A 85 8.09 -1.81 -2.50
C LEU A 85 7.87 -2.72 -1.29
N VAL A 86 8.62 -3.82 -1.18
CA VAL A 86 8.56 -4.73 -0.03
C VAL A 86 8.92 -3.98 1.26
N GLU A 87 10.02 -3.23 1.23
CA GLU A 87 10.47 -2.43 2.37
C GLU A 87 9.45 -1.36 2.76
N LEU A 88 8.85 -0.67 1.77
CA LEU A 88 7.81 0.33 2.02
C LEU A 88 6.54 -0.30 2.62
N ALA A 89 6.15 -1.49 2.16
CA ALA A 89 4.98 -2.19 2.66
C ALA A 89 5.19 -2.74 4.08
N GLY A 90 6.43 -3.11 4.43
CA GLY A 90 6.80 -3.58 5.77
C GLY A 90 7.15 -2.48 6.76
N ALA A 91 7.54 -1.29 6.29
CA ALA A 91 8.03 -0.22 7.15
C ALA A 91 6.91 0.36 8.05
N PRO A 92 7.24 0.71 9.30
CA PRO A 92 6.32 1.47 10.15
C PRO A 92 6.04 2.83 9.52
N LEU A 93 4.76 3.19 9.40
CA LEU A 93 4.31 4.44 8.81
C LEU A 93 3.71 5.36 9.89
N ARG A 94 4.02 6.66 9.77
CA ARG A 94 3.50 7.73 10.62
C ARG A 94 2.94 8.84 9.74
N LEU A 95 1.66 9.17 9.95
CA LEU A 95 0.92 10.23 9.23
C LEU A 95 0.85 10.11 7.69
N GLY A 96 1.11 8.96 7.07
CA GLY A 96 1.19 8.91 5.60
C GLY A 96 2.53 8.49 5.04
N LEU A 97 3.56 8.51 5.87
CA LEU A 97 4.94 8.47 5.43
C LEU A 97 5.74 7.47 6.27
N PRO A 98 6.86 6.95 5.75
CA PRO A 98 7.78 6.13 6.53
C PRO A 98 8.19 6.82 7.83
N ASP A 99 8.05 6.13 8.95
CA ASP A 99 8.37 6.65 10.28
C ASP A 99 9.88 6.74 10.46
N VAL A 100 10.42 7.95 10.30
CA VAL A 100 11.85 8.23 10.47
C VAL A 100 12.37 7.98 11.89
N LEU A 101 11.49 7.80 12.88
CA LEU A 101 11.90 7.41 14.24
C LEU A 101 12.29 5.94 14.35
N HIS A 102 11.84 5.09 13.43
CA HIS A 102 12.22 3.68 13.37
C HIS A 102 13.33 3.47 12.33
N PRO A 103 14.32 2.60 12.58
CA PRO A 103 15.43 2.36 11.64
C PRO A 103 14.95 1.98 10.23
N GLU A 104 13.93 1.12 10.15
CA GLU A 104 13.28 0.66 8.93
C GLU A 104 12.61 1.82 8.17
N GLY A 105 11.80 2.62 8.88
CA GLY A 105 11.14 3.79 8.26
C GLY A 105 12.15 4.85 7.83
N ARG A 106 13.30 4.96 8.50
CA ARG A 106 14.41 5.85 8.11
C ARG A 106 15.07 5.42 6.80
N LEU A 107 15.23 4.12 6.56
CA LEU A 107 15.76 3.59 5.30
C LEU A 107 14.83 3.94 4.14
N VAL A 108 13.54 3.66 4.31
CA VAL A 108 12.54 3.97 3.28
C VAL A 108 12.41 5.48 3.06
N ALA A 109 12.45 6.30 4.12
CA ALA A 109 12.42 7.76 3.99
C ALA A 109 13.62 8.30 3.19
N ARG A 110 14.81 7.71 3.35
CA ARG A 110 15.98 8.06 2.55
C ARG A 110 15.77 7.73 1.07
N LYS A 111 15.18 6.58 0.75
CA LYS A 111 14.86 6.20 -0.64
C LYS A 111 13.83 7.15 -1.27
N VAL A 112 12.83 7.60 -0.50
CA VAL A 112 11.89 8.65 -0.94
C VAL A 112 12.61 9.97 -1.22
N LEU A 113 13.48 10.41 -0.31
CA LEU A 113 14.28 11.64 -0.47
C LEU A 113 15.24 11.55 -1.67
N ALA A 114 15.83 10.38 -1.91
CA ALA A 114 16.70 10.08 -3.04
C ALA A 114 15.94 9.97 -4.37
N ARG A 115 14.60 10.01 -4.35
CA ARG A 115 13.70 9.80 -5.51
C ARG A 115 13.79 8.40 -6.13
N GLU A 116 14.31 7.43 -5.38
CA GLU A 116 14.26 6.00 -5.71
C GLU A 116 12.81 5.51 -5.57
N ILE A 117 12.14 5.94 -4.50
CA ILE A 117 10.69 5.77 -4.33
C ILE A 117 9.99 7.07 -4.75
N ARG A 118 9.26 7.02 -5.87
CA ARG A 118 8.44 8.14 -6.33
C ARG A 118 7.01 7.96 -5.85
N ILE A 119 6.47 8.99 -5.21
CA ILE A 119 5.09 8.98 -4.70
C ILE A 119 4.35 10.18 -5.28
N GLU A 120 3.36 9.90 -6.12
CA GLU A 120 2.48 10.90 -6.73
C GLU A 120 1.14 10.97 -5.97
N GLY A 121 0.47 12.14 -6.00
CA GLY A 121 -0.83 12.34 -5.33
C GLY A 121 -0.75 12.79 -3.87
N LEU A 122 0.44 12.76 -3.25
CA LEU A 122 0.70 13.19 -1.86
C LEU A 122 0.11 14.57 -1.51
N LEU A 123 0.36 15.56 -2.38
CA LEU A 123 -0.03 16.96 -2.13
C LEU A 123 -1.53 17.20 -2.34
N ARG A 124 -2.20 16.38 -3.17
CA ARG A 124 -3.64 16.53 -3.46
C ARG A 124 -4.53 15.82 -2.46
N HIS A 125 -4.06 14.70 -1.87
CA HIS A 125 -4.87 13.87 -0.99
C HIS A 125 -4.16 13.45 0.32
N PRO A 126 -3.60 14.39 1.11
CA PRO A 126 -2.79 14.07 2.28
C PRO A 126 -3.56 13.28 3.35
N LEU A 127 -4.86 13.57 3.55
CA LEU A 127 -5.71 12.84 4.50
C LEU A 127 -6.05 11.42 4.05
N LYS A 128 -6.21 11.17 2.74
CA LYS A 128 -6.47 9.82 2.23
C LYS A 128 -5.22 8.96 2.37
N LEU A 129 -4.08 9.50 1.98
CA LEU A 129 -2.78 8.85 2.12
C LEU A 129 -2.50 8.49 3.59
N SER A 130 -2.63 9.44 4.53
CA SER A 130 -2.44 9.15 5.96
C SER A 130 -3.29 7.99 6.48
N ARG A 131 -4.49 7.78 5.90
CA ARG A 131 -5.37 6.68 6.31
C ARG A 131 -4.93 5.36 5.71
N VAL A 132 -4.62 5.34 4.41
CA VAL A 132 -4.17 4.10 3.77
C VAL A 132 -2.84 3.64 4.35
N THR A 133 -1.89 4.54 4.59
CA THR A 133 -0.66 4.16 5.29
C THR A 133 -0.90 3.67 6.71
N ARG A 134 -1.90 4.18 7.45
CA ARG A 134 -2.23 3.61 8.76
C ARG A 134 -2.84 2.22 8.68
N LEU A 135 -3.49 1.87 7.56
CA LEU A 135 -3.97 0.51 7.31
C LEU A 135 -2.80 -0.45 7.03
N LEU A 136 -1.75 0.04 6.38
CA LEU A 136 -0.57 -0.74 5.98
C LEU A 136 0.52 -0.80 7.06
N SER A 137 0.63 0.21 7.93
CA SER A 137 1.64 0.27 9.01
C SER A 137 1.46 -0.84 10.03
N VAL A 138 2.54 -1.44 10.54
CA VAL A 138 2.51 -2.54 11.51
C VAL A 138 2.41 -2.04 12.98
N VAL A 139 2.50 -0.73 13.25
CA VAL A 139 2.57 -0.18 14.63
C VAL A 139 1.22 0.27 15.20
#